data_AF-A0A519VVN9-F1
#
_entry.id   AF-A0A519VVN9-F1
#
_cell.length_a   1.000
_cell.length_b   1.000
_cell.length_c   1.000
_cell.angle_alpha   90.00
_cell.angle_beta   90.00
_cell.angle_gamma   90.00
#
_symmetry.space_group_name_H-M   'P 1'
#
loop_
_entity.id
_entity.type
_entity.pdbx_description
1 polymer ?
#
loop_
_entity_poly.entity_id
_entity_poly.type
_entity_poly.pdbx_seq_one_letter_code
_entity_poly.pdbx_strand_id
1 'polypeptide(L)'
;MMILNIDNLDSDWCDKDIIMLHACFQLLTDFVEKEKAFNGHIDWEIDQEATNAKAEIQQLYQWWSTRKTLDNLNSIDTLETEQYNEDNRMLSRLIKVRQWLWT
;
A
#
# COMPACT_ATOMS: atom_id res chain seq x y z
N MET A 1 20.14 10.04 -6.26
CA MET A 1 19.25 9.08 -6.95
C MET A 1 18.22 8.62 -5.93
N MET A 2 16.93 8.77 -6.22
CA MET A 2 15.88 8.25 -5.34
C MET A 2 15.73 6.75 -5.63
N ILE A 3 15.90 5.92 -4.59
CA ILE A 3 15.75 4.46 -4.68
C ILE A 3 14.62 4.07 -3.74
N LEU A 4 13.67 3.29 -4.23
CA LEU A 4 12.65 2.64 -3.41
C LEU A 4 13.15 1.25 -3.02
N ASN A 5 13.35 1.01 -1.74
CA ASN A 5 13.66 -0.32 -1.20
C ASN A 5 12.34 -1.01 -0.86
N ILE A 6 12.12 -2.21 -1.38
CA ILE A 6 10.94 -3.02 -1.06
C ILE A 6 11.33 -3.97 0.07
N ASP A 7 10.81 -3.74 1.27
CA ASP A 7 11.29 -4.42 2.48
C ASP A 7 10.74 -5.86 2.60
N ASN A 8 9.65 -6.16 1.92
CA ASN A 8 8.88 -7.41 2.03
C ASN A 8 8.94 -8.25 0.75
N LEU A 9 10.06 -8.24 0.02
CA LEU A 9 10.26 -9.11 -1.13
C LEU A 9 11.62 -9.77 -1.01
N ASP A 10 11.69 -11.09 -1.22
CA ASP A 10 12.97 -11.79 -1.29
C ASP A 10 13.74 -11.32 -2.55
N SER A 11 15.06 -11.45 -2.48
CA SER A 11 16.01 -11.22 -3.57
C SER A 11 15.94 -12.25 -4.71
N ASP A 12 15.17 -13.32 -4.52
CA ASP A 12 14.90 -14.34 -5.53
C ASP A 12 14.00 -13.83 -6.66
N TRP A 13 13.84 -14.66 -7.70
CA TRP A 13 12.97 -14.32 -8.82
C TRP A 13 11.52 -14.14 -8.35
N CYS A 14 10.94 -12.99 -8.71
CA CYS A 14 9.56 -12.65 -8.40
C CYS A 14 8.86 -12.13 -9.66
N ASP A 15 7.58 -12.49 -9.82
CA ASP A 15 6.74 -12.02 -10.90
C ASP A 15 6.59 -10.49 -10.88
N LYS A 16 6.49 -9.88 -12.07
CA LYS A 16 6.51 -8.42 -12.21
C LYS A 16 5.26 -7.73 -11.69
N ASP A 17 4.13 -8.42 -11.69
CA ASP A 17 2.89 -7.95 -11.07
C ASP A 17 3.01 -7.89 -9.54
N ILE A 18 3.62 -8.91 -8.91
CA ILE A 18 3.91 -8.92 -7.47
C ILE A 18 4.90 -7.80 -7.12
N ILE A 19 5.97 -7.62 -7.90
CA ILE A 19 6.90 -6.50 -7.71
C ILE A 19 6.16 -5.15 -7.78
N MET A 20 5.25 -4.98 -8.74
CA MET A 20 4.44 -3.77 -8.88
C MET A 20 3.54 -3.55 -7.66
N LEU A 21 2.85 -4.59 -7.18
CA LEU A 21 2.01 -4.53 -5.98
C LEU A 21 2.84 -4.09 -4.77
N HIS A 22 3.94 -4.79 -4.49
CA HIS A 22 4.80 -4.49 -3.35
C HIS A 22 5.41 -3.09 -3.45
N ALA A 23 5.87 -2.67 -4.63
CA ALA A 23 6.42 -1.32 -4.83
C ALA A 23 5.37 -0.24 -4.53
N CYS A 24 4.15 -0.37 -5.06
CA CYS A 24 3.09 0.59 -4.82
C CYS A 24 2.71 0.67 -3.35
N PHE A 25 2.59 -0.47 -2.66
CA PHE A 25 2.26 -0.48 -1.24
C PHE A 25 3.44 -0.16 -0.32
N GLN A 26 4.69 -0.27 -0.79
CA GLN A 26 5.85 0.30 -0.12
C GLN A 26 5.77 1.83 -0.10
N LEU A 27 5.38 2.47 -1.21
CA LEU A 27 5.16 3.92 -1.23
C LEU A 27 4.09 4.35 -0.21
N LEU A 28 2.99 3.61 -0.11
CA LEU A 28 1.97 3.84 0.91
C LEU A 28 2.54 3.67 2.33
N THR A 29 3.32 2.61 2.56
CA THR A 29 3.93 2.31 3.86
C THR A 29 4.89 3.44 4.27
N ASP A 30 5.77 3.85 3.36
CA ASP A 30 6.73 4.94 3.59
C ASP A 30 6.02 6.26 3.91
N PHE A 31 4.96 6.60 3.17
CA PHE A 31 4.13 7.77 3.44
C PHE A 31 3.48 7.72 4.84
N VAL A 32 2.91 6.58 5.22
CA VAL A 32 2.25 6.43 6.52
C VAL A 32 3.26 6.45 7.67
N GLU A 33 4.34 5.69 7.56
CA GLU A 33 5.27 5.43 8.67
C GLU A 33 6.40 6.46 8.75
N LYS A 34 7.09 6.70 7.63
CA LYS A 34 8.29 7.56 7.59
C LYS A 34 7.90 9.03 7.52
N GLU A 35 6.90 9.37 6.72
CA GLU A 35 6.39 10.75 6.58
C GLU A 35 5.32 11.09 7.62
N LYS A 36 4.91 10.11 8.44
CA LYS A 36 3.95 10.26 9.55
C LYS A 36 2.61 10.84 9.09
N ALA A 37 2.09 10.40 7.95
CA ALA A 37 0.89 10.96 7.31
C ALA A 37 -0.28 11.29 8.27
N PHE A 38 -0.55 10.44 9.27
CA PHE A 38 -1.69 10.63 10.18
C PHE A 38 -1.41 11.47 11.42
N ASN A 39 -0.15 11.58 11.83
CA ASN A 39 0.28 12.24 13.07
C ASN A 39 1.25 13.42 12.80
N GLY A 40 1.45 13.76 11.52
CA GLY A 40 2.36 14.79 11.04
C GLY A 40 1.65 16.12 10.79
N HIS A 41 2.05 16.80 9.73
CA HIS A 41 1.63 18.17 9.41
C HIS A 41 0.43 18.26 8.44
N ILE A 42 -0.11 17.12 7.99
CA ILE A 42 -1.22 17.09 7.03
C ILE A 42 -2.53 17.37 7.77
N ASP A 43 -3.23 18.43 7.35
CA ASP A 43 -4.60 18.70 7.81
C ASP A 43 -5.60 17.89 6.99
N TRP A 44 -6.06 16.78 7.56
CA TRP A 44 -7.05 15.91 6.95
C TRP A 44 -8.50 16.36 7.18
N GLU A 45 -8.72 17.34 8.05
CA GLU A 45 -10.05 17.81 8.45
C GLU A 45 -10.45 19.10 7.71
N ILE A 46 -9.61 19.55 6.77
CA ILE A 46 -9.83 20.75 5.96
C ILE A 46 -11.11 20.66 5.11
N ASP A 47 -11.39 19.49 4.55
CA ASP A 47 -12.60 19.22 3.79
C ASP A 47 -12.98 17.73 3.80
N GLN A 48 -14.14 17.44 3.22
CA GLN A 48 -14.67 16.08 3.14
C GLN A 48 -13.83 15.17 2.23
N GLU A 49 -13.18 15.71 1.19
CA GLU A 49 -12.36 14.92 0.27
C GLU A 49 -11.09 14.45 0.96
N ALA A 50 -10.42 15.33 1.70
CA ALA A 50 -9.26 15.01 2.53
C ALA A 50 -9.63 14.00 3.63
N THR A 51 -10.78 14.18 4.29
CA THR A 51 -11.25 13.24 5.32
C THR A 51 -11.50 11.85 4.72
N ASN A 52 -12.15 11.78 3.55
CA ASN A 52 -12.40 10.53 2.85
C ASN A 52 -11.09 9.87 2.38
N ALA A 53 -10.14 10.67 1.89
CA ALA A 53 -8.82 10.19 1.49
C ALA A 53 -8.06 9.59 2.67
N LYS A 54 -8.07 10.25 3.84
CA LYS A 54 -7.46 9.72 5.07
C LYS A 54 -8.02 8.35 5.41
N ALA A 55 -9.34 8.22 5.43
CA ALA A 55 -10.01 6.96 5.75
C ALA A 55 -9.65 5.85 4.77
N GLU A 56 -9.60 6.15 3.47
CA GLU A 56 -9.22 5.19 2.43
C GLU A 56 -7.75 4.76 2.54
N ILE A 57 -6.83 5.71 2.77
CA ILE A 57 -5.40 5.42 3.00
C ILE A 57 -5.22 4.54 4.24
N GLN A 58 -5.94 4.82 5.34
CA GLN A 58 -5.92 3.98 6.54
C GLN A 58 -6.38 2.55 6.26
N GLN A 59 -7.48 2.37 5.52
CA GLN A 59 -7.97 1.04 5.16
C GLN A 59 -6.97 0.29 4.27
N LEU A 60 -6.39 0.95 3.27
CA LEU A 60 -5.38 0.35 2.38
C LEU A 60 -4.13 -0.07 3.15
N TYR A 61 -3.66 0.77 4.07
CA TYR A 61 -2.50 0.48 4.90
C TYR A 61 -2.76 -0.70 5.86
N GLN A 62 -3.95 -0.75 6.48
CA GLN A 62 -4.37 -1.88 7.32
C GLN A 62 -4.47 -3.17 6.52
N TRP A 63 -5.10 -3.13 5.34
CA TRP A 63 -5.17 -4.28 4.45
C TRP A 63 -3.76 -4.78 4.07
N TRP A 64 -2.87 -3.87 3.67
CA TRP A 64 -1.50 -4.23 3.31
C TRP A 64 -0.73 -4.85 4.47
N SER A 65 -0.91 -4.33 5.69
CA SER A 65 -0.29 -4.88 6.89
C SER A 65 -0.73 -6.33 7.14
N THR A 66 -2.02 -6.62 6.98
CA THR A 66 -2.58 -7.97 7.09
C THR A 66 -2.06 -8.87 5.98
N ARG A 67 -2.13 -8.42 4.72
CA ARG A 67 -1.66 -9.16 3.55
C ARG A 67 -0.18 -9.51 3.72
N LYS A 68 0.70 -8.54 4.00
CA LYS A 68 2.14 -8.77 4.27
C LYS A 68 2.37 -9.87 5.31
N THR A 69 1.57 -9.86 6.38
CA THR A 69 1.68 -10.88 7.44
C THR A 69 1.31 -12.27 6.92
N LEU A 70 0.24 -12.38 6.13
CA LEU A 70 -0.18 -13.65 5.53
C LEU A 70 0.84 -14.16 4.50
N ASP A 71 1.42 -13.26 3.71
CA ASP A 71 2.47 -13.55 2.72
C ASP A 71 3.72 -14.13 3.41
N ASN A 72 4.17 -13.49 4.49
CA ASN A 72 5.29 -13.96 5.31
C ASN A 72 5.02 -15.34 5.97
N LEU A 73 3.76 -15.68 6.20
CA LEU A 73 3.33 -16.98 6.72
C LEU A 73 3.11 -18.02 5.61
N ASN A 74 3.44 -17.70 4.34
CA ASN A 74 3.16 -18.51 3.16
C ASN A 74 1.68 -18.95 3.09
N SER A 75 0.78 -18.10 3.58
CA SER A 75 -0.66 -18.33 3.65
C SER A 75 -1.43 -17.67 2.51
N ILE A 76 -0.72 -17.16 1.50
CA ILE A 76 -1.28 -16.58 0.30
C ILE A 76 -0.92 -17.47 -0.89
N ASP A 77 -1.93 -17.89 -1.63
CA ASP A 77 -1.73 -18.52 -2.94
C ASP A 77 -1.89 -17.44 -4.03
N THR A 78 -0.78 -16.99 -4.60
CA THR A 78 -0.77 -15.97 -5.66
C THR A 78 -1.35 -16.48 -6.98
N LEU A 79 -1.53 -17.80 -7.13
CA LEU A 79 -2.20 -18.41 -8.28
C LEU A 79 -3.72 -18.47 -8.09
N GLU A 80 -4.22 -18.18 -6.88
CA GLU A 80 -5.65 -18.12 -6.61
C GLU A 80 -6.26 -16.87 -7.25
N THR A 81 -7.25 -17.09 -8.11
CA THR A 81 -7.98 -16.01 -8.81
C THR A 81 -8.56 -14.97 -7.84
N GLU A 82 -9.01 -15.38 -6.66
CA GLU A 82 -9.61 -14.48 -5.68
C GLU A 82 -8.57 -13.53 -5.06
N GLN A 83 -7.41 -14.04 -4.69
CA GLN A 83 -6.30 -13.23 -4.20
C GLN A 83 -5.84 -12.23 -5.27
N TYR A 84 -5.67 -12.69 -6.51
CA TYR A 84 -5.30 -11.82 -7.63
C TYR A 84 -6.32 -10.70 -7.88
N ASN A 85 -7.61 -11.01 -7.79
CA ASN A 85 -8.68 -10.02 -7.93
C ASN A 85 -8.68 -9.01 -6.78
N GLU A 86 -8.44 -9.47 -5.56
CA GLU A 86 -8.35 -8.61 -4.39
C GLU A 86 -7.15 -7.67 -4.46
N ASP A 87 -5.97 -8.18 -4.85
CA ASP A 87 -4.76 -7.38 -5.05
C ASP A 87 -4.98 -6.31 -6.12
N ASN A 88 -5.62 -6.66 -7.25
CA ASN A 88 -5.99 -5.70 -8.29
C ASN A 88 -6.98 -4.64 -7.80
N ARG A 89 -7.97 -5.04 -6.99
CA ARG A 89 -8.94 -4.13 -6.39
C ARG A 89 -8.24 -3.12 -5.49
N MET A 90 -7.31 -3.58 -4.66
CA MET A 90 -6.59 -2.75 -3.70
C MET A 90 -5.58 -1.83 -4.38
N LEU A 91 -4.85 -2.32 -5.38
CA LEU A 91 -3.96 -1.51 -6.19
C LEU A 91 -4.75 -0.39 -6.91
N SER A 92 -5.91 -0.72 -7.48
CA SER A 92 -6.79 0.26 -8.13
C SER A 92 -7.29 1.34 -7.17
N ARG A 93 -7.62 0.95 -5.94
CA ARG A 93 -8.01 1.89 -4.86
C ARG A 93 -6.85 2.83 -4.50
N LEU A 94 -5.64 2.30 -4.34
CA LEU A 94 -4.43 3.09 -4.06
C LEU A 94 -4.15 4.12 -5.16
N ILE A 95 -4.29 3.74 -6.43
CA ILE A 95 -4.12 4.66 -7.57
C ILE A 95 -5.10 5.84 -7.51
N LYS A 96 -6.33 5.63 -7.01
CA LYS A 96 -7.32 6.71 -6.89
C LYS A 96 -6.97 7.73 -5.80
N VAL A 97 -6.29 7.30 -4.74
CA VAL A 97 -5.88 8.19 -3.64
C VAL A 97 -4.44 8.71 -3.76
N ARG A 98 -3.69 8.32 -4.79
CA ARG A 98 -2.27 8.68 -4.96
C ARG A 98 -2.01 10.19 -4.92
N GLN A 99 -2.98 11.02 -5.31
CA GLN A 99 -2.86 12.47 -5.28
C GLN A 99 -2.75 13.04 -3.86
N TRP A 100 -3.03 12.24 -2.84
CA TRP A 100 -2.95 12.59 -1.42
C TRP A 100 -1.69 12.04 -0.74
N LEU A 101 -0.83 11.32 -1.47
CA LEU A 101 0.45 10.78 -0.98
C LEU A 101 1.57 11.83 -1.15
N TRP A 102 1.38 12.99 -0.53
CA TRP A 102 2.38 14.06 -0.51
C TRP A 102 2.45 14.67 0.90
N THR A 103 3.64 15.11 1.27
CA THR A 103 3.90 15.90 2.49
C THR A 103 4.49 17.26 2.17
#